data_AF-A0A937TUS5-F1
#
_entry.id   AF-A0A937TUS5-F1
#
_cell.length_a   1.000
_cell.length_b   1.000
_cell.length_c   1.000
_cell.angle_alpha   90.00
_cell.angle_beta   90.00
_cell.angle_gamma   90.00
#
_symmetry.space_group_name_H-M   'P 1'
#
loop_
_entity.id
_entity.type
_entity.pdbx_description
1 polymer ?
#
loop_
_entity_poly.entity_id
_entity_poly.type
_entity_poly.pdbx_seq_one_letter_code
_entity_poly.pdbx_strand_id
1 'polypeptide(L)'
;MANLFKAFSILTILAVSQSALAADMVPIQARYTATLPADPHPKLVKSVKIVVCSAPGREELYWYEITCLKVSGDSLKLWLLTDGHPFAGSSAKKVNFLRYIVQEAGQSPIEYVNIRSGKALLPMFGLAEKLLPRATGDSEGLLFNKGTFLGHPLVHVPTFGKPYVALPKGIRKLFFNPDLLIGTSRNFRDDGKGRKSEKDNYNYIPFTKENYDEMITAGINYFTAKGEQIDWIKRRAVFCEGYSPGIDFPEELFRPNFRGLRMFIDEPASRLAGKYERDGSPADAVKVIQTEIRRKLNNRGYESILRKSGIDLGSLELPEPDVPIWETYIGTAYYQLEANPCGIIQECRWQIRPGNFDRGRMLQRINAEFGTNIPVEPENLFLWYYSQMIGPARVFGAKWGMSIYGHAEQELRLPSMKLAYDLGAAYIWFWTSDHNHHVPYTEQLALTRAITDYAKRHPRPALSKLMARAKKAIVLPYGYTLPACWELDMYGSYIFSIDRKNELEIPYKQVLAPAVREIEYCLKNKIPYDVIPAGEDFDPSIYEEIVWVKEDKTLIRQAPPRP
;
A
#
# COMPACT_ATOMS: atom_id res chain seq x y z
N MET A 1 78.50 11.56 -10.24
CA MET A 1 77.84 10.85 -11.35
C MET A 1 76.54 10.27 -10.83
N ALA A 2 75.42 10.66 -11.46
CA ALA A 2 74.16 9.90 -11.63
C ALA A 2 73.51 9.29 -10.36
N ASN A 3 72.34 9.81 -9.92
CA ASN A 3 70.98 9.37 -10.32
C ASN A 3 70.60 8.01 -9.69
N LEU A 4 69.42 7.71 -9.14
CA LEU A 4 68.08 8.32 -9.16
C LEU A 4 67.15 7.46 -8.27
N PHE A 5 66.09 8.08 -7.73
CA PHE A 5 64.76 7.50 -7.40
C PHE A 5 64.60 6.55 -6.19
N LYS A 6 63.57 6.62 -5.33
CA LYS A 6 62.28 7.34 -5.31
C LYS A 6 61.81 7.47 -3.84
N ALA A 7 61.51 8.69 -3.39
CA ALA A 7 60.75 8.92 -2.16
C ALA A 7 59.26 9.08 -2.53
N PHE A 8 58.41 8.21 -1.97
CA PHE A 8 56.96 8.41 -1.99
C PHE A 8 56.58 9.23 -0.75
N SER A 9 56.43 10.55 -0.93
CA SER A 9 55.78 11.40 0.06
C SER A 9 54.27 11.25 -0.08
N ILE A 10 53.65 10.65 0.94
CA ILE A 10 52.21 10.63 1.13
C ILE A 10 51.79 12.08 1.41
N LEU A 11 51.22 12.74 0.40
CA LEU A 11 50.54 14.01 0.57
C LEU A 11 49.15 13.71 1.14
N THR A 12 49.01 13.79 2.45
CA THR A 12 47.71 13.78 3.12
C THR A 12 46.97 15.08 2.76
N ILE A 13 46.25 15.07 1.64
CA ILE A 13 45.23 16.07 1.38
C ILE A 13 44.05 15.72 2.30
N LEU A 14 44.03 16.34 3.47
CA LEU A 14 42.82 16.52 4.26
C LEU A 14 41.85 17.34 3.39
N ALA A 15 41.02 16.65 2.60
CA ALA A 15 39.82 17.22 2.05
C ALA A 15 38.86 17.46 3.22
N VAL A 16 38.96 18.64 3.80
CA VAL A 16 37.93 19.21 4.67
C VAL A 16 36.73 19.51 3.76
N SER A 17 35.88 18.51 3.54
CA SER A 17 34.56 18.72 2.94
C SER A 17 33.61 19.24 4.02
N GLN A 18 33.53 20.57 4.09
CA GLN A 18 32.42 21.39 4.60
C GLN A 18 31.47 20.73 5.61
N SER A 19 31.84 20.78 6.88
CA SER A 19 30.90 20.90 7.99
C SER A 19 30.64 22.39 8.26
N ALA A 20 29.75 23.00 7.47
CA ALA A 20 29.34 24.40 7.64
C ALA A 20 27.81 24.53 7.64
N LEU A 21 27.14 23.79 8.53
CA LEU A 21 25.71 23.97 8.86
C LEU A 21 25.52 23.68 10.36
N ALA A 22 26.36 24.26 11.21
CA ALA A 22 26.23 24.20 12.66
C ALA A 22 26.73 25.54 13.25
N ALA A 23 25.91 26.56 13.10
CA ALA A 23 25.96 27.81 13.84
C ALA A 23 24.59 28.48 13.64
N ASP A 24 23.92 28.84 14.74
CA ASP A 24 22.62 29.53 14.81
C ASP A 24 22.21 30.24 13.51
N MET A 25 21.54 29.51 12.62
CA MET A 25 21.07 30.09 11.37
C MET A 25 19.95 31.07 11.72
N VAL A 26 20.23 32.35 11.52
CA VAL A 26 19.22 33.43 11.51
C VAL A 26 18.06 32.93 10.66
N PRO A 27 16.80 33.09 11.11
CA PRO A 27 15.68 32.64 10.31
C PRO A 27 15.79 33.27 8.92
N ILE A 28 15.43 32.50 7.89
CA ILE A 28 15.46 32.96 6.50
C ILE A 28 14.06 32.91 5.93
N GLN A 29 13.76 33.82 5.00
CA GLN A 29 12.48 33.82 4.30
C GLN A 29 12.67 34.13 2.82
N ALA A 30 11.78 33.58 2.01
CA ALA A 30 11.60 33.96 0.62
C ALA A 30 10.11 34.01 0.28
N ARG A 31 9.77 34.90 -0.65
CA ARG A 31 8.45 34.96 -1.27
C ARG A 31 8.58 34.70 -2.76
N TYR A 32 7.64 33.94 -3.28
CA TYR A 32 7.54 33.55 -4.66
C TYR A 32 6.16 33.89 -5.21
N THR A 33 6.13 34.34 -6.46
CA THR A 33 4.89 34.45 -7.24
C THR A 33 4.90 33.36 -8.30
N ALA A 34 3.76 32.70 -8.47
CA ALA A 34 3.58 31.69 -9.51
C ALA A 34 3.23 32.37 -10.84
N THR A 35 3.83 31.90 -11.93
CA THR A 35 3.40 32.26 -13.28
C THR A 35 2.19 31.42 -13.65
N LEU A 36 1.01 32.03 -13.64
CA LEU A 36 -0.28 31.37 -13.88
C LEU A 36 -0.82 31.71 -15.29
N PRO A 37 -1.79 30.94 -15.82
CA PRO A 37 -2.50 31.31 -17.05
C PRO A 37 -3.25 32.65 -16.91
N ALA A 38 -3.61 33.27 -18.04
CA ALA A 38 -4.20 34.62 -18.09
C ALA A 38 -5.52 34.75 -17.30
N ASP A 39 -6.33 33.70 -17.27
CA ASP A 39 -7.56 33.61 -16.46
C ASP A 39 -7.42 32.45 -15.46
N PRO A 40 -6.73 32.65 -14.33
CA PRO A 40 -6.36 31.56 -13.46
C PRO A 40 -7.54 31.12 -12.58
N HIS A 41 -7.80 29.81 -12.56
CA HIS A 41 -8.83 29.23 -11.72
C HIS A 41 -8.67 29.65 -10.23
N PRO A 42 -9.75 29.98 -9.48
CA PRO A 42 -9.66 30.51 -8.11
C PRO A 42 -8.86 29.65 -7.12
N LYS A 43 -8.76 28.34 -7.39
CA LYS A 43 -8.03 27.36 -6.58
C LYS A 43 -6.54 27.27 -6.86
N LEU A 44 -6.02 27.93 -7.89
CA LEU A 44 -4.58 27.94 -8.17
C LEU A 44 -3.83 28.76 -7.12
N VAL A 45 -2.63 28.32 -6.78
CA VAL A 45 -1.75 29.05 -5.84
C VAL A 45 -1.02 30.15 -6.60
N LYS A 46 -1.29 31.41 -6.26
CA LYS A 46 -0.66 32.59 -6.89
C LYS A 46 0.65 33.00 -6.24
N SER A 47 0.85 32.69 -4.96
CA SER A 47 2.12 33.01 -4.30
C SER A 47 2.42 32.06 -3.14
N VAL A 48 3.72 31.82 -2.91
CA VAL A 48 4.23 30.99 -1.83
C VAL A 48 5.19 31.82 -0.97
N LYS A 49 5.03 31.79 0.35
CA LYS A 49 6.01 32.31 1.30
C LYS A 49 6.62 31.13 2.04
N ILE A 50 7.94 31.03 2.06
CA ILE A 50 8.68 30.02 2.82
C ILE A 50 9.48 30.72 3.90
N VAL A 51 9.35 30.24 5.13
CA VAL A 51 10.17 30.68 6.27
C VAL A 51 10.87 29.45 6.85
N VAL A 52 12.17 29.56 7.09
CA VAL A 52 12.97 28.47 7.67
C VAL A 52 13.66 28.97 8.92
N CYS A 53 13.65 28.16 9.99
CA CYS A 53 14.45 28.42 11.18
C CYS A 53 14.97 27.11 11.76
N SER A 54 16.10 27.17 12.46
CA SER A 54 16.59 26.03 13.25
C SER A 54 15.58 25.67 14.35
N ALA A 55 15.47 24.38 14.65
CA ALA A 55 14.67 23.92 15.78
C ALA A 55 15.40 24.23 17.09
N PRO A 56 14.76 24.89 18.07
CA PRO A 56 15.40 25.21 19.34
C PRO A 56 15.97 23.95 20.03
N GLY A 57 17.26 23.98 20.37
CA GLY A 57 17.96 22.89 21.06
C GLY A 57 18.25 21.65 20.21
N ARG A 58 18.12 21.71 18.88
CA ARG A 58 18.44 20.61 17.95
C ARG A 58 19.10 21.15 16.69
N GLU A 59 20.44 21.19 16.70
CA GLU A 59 21.27 21.85 15.68
C GLU A 59 21.14 21.27 14.26
N GLU A 60 20.61 20.04 14.12
CA GLU A 60 20.44 19.36 12.83
C GLU A 60 18.99 19.38 12.30
N LEU A 61 18.05 20.02 13.01
CA LEU A 61 16.64 20.03 12.63
C LEU A 61 16.16 21.43 12.23
N TYR A 62 15.32 21.48 11.22
CA TYR A 62 14.79 22.72 10.66
C TYR A 62 13.27 22.70 10.65
N TRP A 63 12.67 23.81 11.08
CA TRP A 63 11.28 24.12 10.85
C TRP A 63 11.11 24.87 9.55
N TYR A 64 10.20 24.39 8.72
CA TYR A 64 9.73 25.07 7.51
C TYR A 64 8.27 25.46 7.69
N GLU A 65 7.96 26.75 7.58
CA GLU A 65 6.60 27.25 7.37
C GLU A 65 6.42 27.61 5.91
N ILE A 66 5.44 26.99 5.26
CA ILE A 66 5.09 27.27 3.86
C ILE A 66 3.67 27.82 3.85
N THR A 67 3.50 29.06 3.41
CA THR A 67 2.18 29.68 3.23
C THR A 67 1.90 29.84 1.74
N CYS A 68 0.89 29.13 1.26
CA CYS A 68 0.38 29.18 -0.10
C CYS A 68 -0.87 30.06 -0.13
N LEU A 69 -0.86 31.12 -0.92
CA LEU A 69 -2.03 32.00 -1.14
C LEU A 69 -2.65 31.68 -2.50
N LYS A 70 -3.95 31.37 -2.53
CA LYS A 70 -4.71 31.07 -3.74
C LYS A 70 -5.19 32.34 -4.44
N VAL A 71 -5.60 32.20 -5.71
CA VAL A 71 -6.23 33.28 -6.47
C VAL A 71 -7.47 33.82 -5.74
N SER A 72 -8.29 32.93 -5.17
CA SER A 72 -9.47 33.27 -4.36
C SER A 72 -9.18 34.14 -3.13
N GLY A 73 -7.93 34.17 -2.66
CA GLY A 73 -7.55 34.80 -1.39
C GLY A 73 -7.46 33.83 -0.22
N ASP A 74 -7.94 32.60 -0.38
CA ASP A 74 -7.76 31.53 0.61
C ASP A 74 -6.28 31.16 0.77
N SER A 75 -5.93 30.64 1.95
CA SER A 75 -4.56 30.19 2.22
C SER A 75 -4.51 28.74 2.70
N LEU A 76 -3.50 28.02 2.21
CA LEU A 76 -3.05 26.73 2.71
C LEU A 76 -1.69 26.92 3.38
N LYS A 77 -1.52 26.44 4.61
CA LYS A 77 -0.26 26.53 5.35
C LYS A 77 0.25 25.15 5.75
N LEU A 78 1.57 24.97 5.66
CA LEU A 78 2.26 23.75 6.04
C LEU A 78 3.35 24.08 7.07
N TRP A 79 3.50 23.23 8.08
CA TRP A 79 4.67 23.22 8.95
C TRP A 79 5.35 21.85 8.91
N LEU A 80 6.64 21.85 8.61
CA LEU A 80 7.47 20.66 8.47
C LEU A 80 8.61 20.75 9.46
N LEU A 81 8.87 19.67 10.22
CA LEU A 81 10.11 19.51 10.96
C LEU A 81 10.93 18.42 10.28
N THR A 82 12.11 18.75 9.76
CA THR A 82 12.95 17.82 9.02
C THR A 82 14.40 17.86 9.48
N ASP A 83 15.16 16.81 9.18
CA ASP A 83 16.61 16.70 9.41
C ASP A 83 17.47 17.05 8.18
N GLY A 84 16.83 17.67 7.19
CA GLY A 84 17.46 18.00 5.92
C GLY A 84 16.59 18.93 5.09
N HIS A 85 17.13 19.33 3.94
CA HIS A 85 16.53 20.33 3.07
C HIS A 85 15.53 19.71 2.08
N PRO A 86 14.21 19.99 2.21
CA PRO A 86 13.18 19.32 1.41
C PRO A 86 12.94 19.94 0.02
N PHE A 87 13.64 21.03 -0.34
CA PHE A 87 13.45 21.73 -1.63
C PHE A 87 14.61 21.55 -2.62
N ALA A 88 15.69 20.89 -2.20
CA ALA A 88 16.73 20.43 -3.10
C ALA A 88 16.08 19.46 -4.09
N GLY A 89 16.35 19.62 -5.39
CA GLY A 89 15.75 18.79 -6.44
C GLY A 89 16.24 17.34 -6.39
N SER A 90 16.53 16.77 -7.57
CA SER A 90 16.99 15.37 -7.72
C SER A 90 18.31 15.04 -7.01
N SER A 91 19.03 16.03 -6.49
CA SER A 91 20.28 15.90 -5.74
C SER A 91 20.11 15.80 -4.21
N ALA A 92 18.88 15.87 -3.70
CA ALA A 92 18.63 15.84 -2.25
C ALA A 92 18.94 14.47 -1.62
N LYS A 93 19.68 14.49 -0.50
CA LYS A 93 19.69 13.35 0.45
C LYS A 93 18.27 13.05 0.88
N LYS A 94 17.98 11.77 1.19
CA LYS A 94 16.70 11.34 1.75
C LYS A 94 16.39 12.14 3.03
N VAL A 95 15.37 13.00 2.98
CA VAL A 95 14.94 13.85 4.10
C VAL A 95 13.95 13.08 4.97
N ASN A 96 14.17 13.07 6.28
CA ASN A 96 13.20 12.53 7.23
C ASN A 96 12.27 13.63 7.74
N PHE A 97 10.97 13.38 7.65
CA PHE A 97 9.93 14.25 8.19
C PHE A 97 9.53 13.76 9.58
N LEU A 98 9.82 14.57 10.60
CA LEU A 98 9.50 14.27 11.99
C LEU A 98 8.10 14.78 12.35
N ARG A 99 7.71 15.95 11.85
CA ARG A 99 6.37 16.53 12.04
C ARG A 99 5.83 17.08 10.73
N TYR A 100 4.53 16.90 10.52
CA TYR A 100 3.82 17.35 9.33
C TYR A 100 2.45 17.91 9.73
N ILE A 101 2.30 19.21 9.58
CA ILE A 101 1.11 19.96 10.01
C ILE A 101 0.54 20.71 8.82
N VAL A 102 -0.78 20.61 8.63
CA VAL A 102 -1.51 21.26 7.53
C VAL A 102 -2.63 22.12 8.11
N GLN A 103 -2.75 23.36 7.63
CA GLN A 103 -3.87 24.24 7.93
C GLN A 103 -4.51 24.73 6.64
N GLU A 104 -5.79 24.42 6.48
CA GLU A 104 -6.63 24.89 5.37
C GLU A 104 -7.34 26.19 5.75
N ALA A 105 -7.84 26.92 4.75
CA ALA A 105 -8.51 28.20 4.95
C ALA A 105 -9.70 28.07 5.93
N GLY A 106 -9.74 28.94 6.95
CA GLY A 106 -10.78 28.93 7.98
C GLY A 106 -10.80 27.69 8.90
N GLN A 107 -9.82 26.79 8.78
CA GLN A 107 -9.78 25.54 9.54
C GLN A 107 -8.68 25.54 10.60
N SER A 108 -8.86 24.71 11.63
CA SER A 108 -7.81 24.43 12.61
C SER A 108 -6.66 23.62 12.00
N PRO A 109 -5.41 23.85 12.44
CA PRO A 109 -4.25 23.06 12.00
C PRO A 109 -4.38 21.60 12.44
N ILE A 110 -4.04 20.67 11.55
CA ILE A 110 -3.99 19.23 11.79
C ILE A 110 -2.57 18.73 11.67
N GLU A 111 -2.10 17.97 12.65
CA GLU A 111 -0.86 17.21 12.56
C GLU A 111 -1.16 15.73 12.28
N TYR A 112 -0.53 15.17 11.26
CA TYR A 112 -0.71 13.78 10.85
C TYR A 112 0.44 12.91 11.38
N VAL A 113 0.10 11.97 12.25
CA VAL A 113 1.09 11.16 12.98
C VAL A 113 0.92 9.69 12.63
N ASN A 114 2.02 9.04 12.25
CA ASN A 114 2.05 7.59 12.19
C ASN A 114 2.20 7.06 13.63
N ILE A 115 1.19 6.33 14.13
CA ILE A 115 1.16 5.87 15.51
C ILE A 115 2.28 4.89 15.85
N ARG A 116 2.84 4.20 14.86
CA ARG A 116 3.86 3.15 15.05
C ARG A 116 5.25 3.77 15.18
N SER A 117 5.56 4.76 14.36
CA SER A 117 6.87 5.43 14.37
C SER A 117 6.91 6.68 15.25
N GLY A 118 5.74 7.25 15.58
CA GLY A 118 5.61 8.56 16.23
C GLY A 118 6.03 9.74 15.35
N LYS A 119 6.42 9.49 14.09
CA LYS A 119 6.85 10.49 13.11
C LYS A 119 5.68 10.96 12.25
N ALA A 120 5.94 11.90 11.35
CA ALA A 120 4.98 12.38 10.37
C ALA A 120 4.43 11.25 9.48
N LEU A 121 3.11 11.25 9.27
CA LEU A 121 2.51 10.55 8.14
C LEU A 121 2.41 11.53 6.96
N LEU A 122 2.95 11.14 5.81
CA LEU A 122 3.04 11.98 4.61
C LEU A 122 1.97 11.61 3.57
N PRO A 123 1.55 12.54 2.70
CA PRO A 123 0.63 12.25 1.60
C PRO A 123 1.23 11.28 0.57
N MET A 124 0.35 10.52 -0.09
CA MET A 124 0.75 9.49 -1.07
C MET A 124 1.26 10.06 -2.40
N PHE A 125 0.98 11.32 -2.70
CA PHE A 125 1.29 11.94 -4.00
C PHE A 125 2.73 12.48 -4.08
N GLY A 126 3.66 11.97 -3.26
CA GLY A 126 5.06 12.40 -3.23
C GLY A 126 5.24 13.81 -2.66
N LEU A 127 5.27 13.94 -1.33
CA LEU A 127 5.36 15.25 -0.68
C LEU A 127 6.57 16.05 -1.16
N ALA A 128 7.78 15.50 -1.01
CA ALA A 128 9.01 16.21 -1.37
C ALA A 128 9.19 16.30 -2.89
N GLU A 129 8.80 15.24 -3.61
CA GLU A 129 9.11 15.08 -5.02
C GLU A 129 8.13 15.81 -5.94
N LYS A 130 6.88 16.03 -5.51
CA LYS A 130 5.82 16.58 -6.37
C LYS A 130 5.06 17.74 -5.74
N LEU A 131 4.81 17.68 -4.43
CA LEU A 131 3.89 18.63 -3.78
C LEU A 131 4.58 19.85 -3.16
N LEU A 132 5.82 19.75 -2.69
CA LEU A 132 6.57 20.89 -2.15
C LEU A 132 7.15 21.77 -3.27
N PRO A 133 7.42 23.06 -3.00
CA PRO A 133 8.16 23.91 -3.92
C PRO A 133 9.55 23.32 -4.19
N ARG A 134 10.01 23.33 -5.44
CA ARG A 134 11.31 22.76 -5.83
C ARG A 134 12.13 23.77 -6.61
N ALA A 135 13.43 23.81 -6.32
CA ALA A 135 14.38 24.57 -7.12
C ALA A 135 14.46 24.02 -8.55
N THR A 136 14.67 24.90 -9.53
CA THR A 136 15.02 24.51 -10.90
C THR A 136 16.52 24.71 -11.09
N GLY A 137 17.27 23.63 -11.29
CA GLY A 137 18.73 23.63 -11.32
C GLY A 137 19.37 23.53 -9.92
N ASP A 138 20.69 23.67 -9.84
CA ASP A 138 21.40 23.67 -8.57
C ASP A 138 21.14 24.99 -7.82
N SER A 139 20.69 24.89 -6.57
CA SER A 139 20.55 26.03 -5.67
C SER A 139 21.47 25.87 -4.47
N GLU A 140 22.30 26.87 -4.20
CA GLU A 140 23.06 26.96 -2.96
C GLU A 140 22.16 27.50 -1.84
N GLY A 141 22.06 26.75 -0.72
CA GLY A 141 21.30 27.15 0.46
C GLY A 141 19.94 26.45 0.63
N LEU A 142 19.17 26.91 1.62
CA LEU A 142 17.88 26.32 2.02
C LEU A 142 16.67 26.90 1.26
N LEU A 143 16.89 27.88 0.39
CA LEU A 143 15.89 28.57 -0.43
C LEU A 143 16.47 28.76 -1.84
N PHE A 144 15.62 29.07 -2.82
CA PHE A 144 16.02 29.15 -4.24
C PHE A 144 15.52 30.43 -4.91
N ASN A 145 16.10 30.81 -6.06
CA ASN A 145 15.68 32.00 -6.82
C ASN A 145 14.60 31.71 -7.87
N LYS A 146 14.62 30.50 -8.45
CA LYS A 146 13.69 30.01 -9.45
C LYS A 146 13.31 28.57 -9.13
N GLY A 147 12.06 28.22 -9.38
CA GLY A 147 11.57 26.90 -9.05
C GLY A 147 10.26 26.55 -9.73
N THR A 148 9.66 25.47 -9.29
CA THR A 148 8.31 25.05 -9.68
C THR A 148 7.50 24.68 -8.43
N PHE A 149 6.20 24.92 -8.48
CA PHE A 149 5.28 24.49 -7.44
C PHE A 149 3.93 24.15 -8.04
N LEU A 150 3.44 22.93 -7.75
CA LEU A 150 2.19 22.40 -8.31
C LEU A 150 2.10 22.59 -9.83
N GLY A 151 3.23 22.40 -10.52
CA GLY A 151 3.33 22.46 -11.98
C GLY A 151 3.57 23.84 -12.58
N HIS A 152 3.50 24.90 -11.77
CA HIS A 152 3.66 26.29 -12.22
C HIS A 152 5.06 26.84 -11.87
N PRO A 153 5.71 27.61 -12.76
CA PRO A 153 6.98 28.27 -12.46
C PRO A 153 6.85 29.26 -11.30
N LEU A 154 7.87 29.30 -10.44
CA LEU A 154 7.99 30.25 -9.34
C LEU A 154 9.08 31.29 -9.64
N VAL A 155 8.73 32.56 -9.41
CA VAL A 155 9.66 33.70 -9.49
C VAL A 155 9.82 34.31 -8.10
N HIS A 156 11.06 34.42 -7.63
CA HIS A 156 11.38 35.08 -6.37
C HIS A 156 11.04 36.57 -6.39
N VAL A 157 10.51 37.09 -5.29
CA VAL A 157 10.15 38.50 -5.10
C VAL A 157 10.80 38.99 -3.80
N PRO A 158 11.34 40.23 -3.76
CA PRO A 158 11.96 40.77 -2.56
C PRO A 158 11.05 40.69 -1.32
N THR A 159 11.63 40.26 -0.20
CA THR A 159 10.95 40.16 1.10
C THR A 159 11.50 41.17 2.08
N PHE A 160 10.62 41.83 2.83
CA PHE A 160 10.97 42.75 3.91
C PHE A 160 10.43 42.23 5.24
N GLY A 161 11.19 42.39 6.32
CA GLY A 161 10.79 42.00 7.69
C GLY A 161 11.67 40.93 8.32
N LYS A 162 11.50 40.72 9.63
CA LYS A 162 12.24 39.69 10.40
C LYS A 162 11.53 38.33 10.27
N PRO A 163 12.16 37.32 9.67
CA PRO A 163 11.59 35.98 9.59
C PRO A 163 11.51 35.32 10.97
N TYR A 164 10.41 34.62 11.24
CA TYR A 164 10.26 33.73 12.38
C TYR A 164 9.17 32.69 12.05
N VAL A 165 9.44 31.42 12.31
CA VAL A 165 8.42 30.37 12.22
C VAL A 165 7.66 30.32 13.54
N ALA A 166 6.42 30.77 13.53
CA ALA A 166 5.52 30.57 14.65
C ALA A 166 4.76 29.27 14.44
N LEU A 167 4.93 28.31 15.35
CA LEU A 167 4.09 27.11 15.35
C LEU A 167 2.62 27.53 15.55
N PRO A 168 1.68 26.90 14.83
CA PRO A 168 0.28 27.31 14.92
C PRO A 168 -0.30 26.86 16.27
N LYS A 169 -1.21 27.67 16.82
CA LYS A 169 -1.95 27.32 18.04
C LYS A 169 -3.10 26.35 17.71
N GLY A 170 -3.51 25.55 18.69
CA GLY A 170 -4.68 24.66 18.55
C GLY A 170 -4.47 23.49 17.58
N ILE A 171 -3.25 22.96 17.47
CA ILE A 171 -2.94 21.78 16.65
C ILE A 171 -3.72 20.57 17.17
N ARG A 172 -4.56 20.01 16.30
CA ARG A 172 -5.20 18.73 16.54
C ARG A 172 -4.40 17.61 15.89
N LYS A 173 -3.99 16.62 16.67
CA LYS A 173 -3.26 15.44 16.16
C LYS A 173 -4.24 14.37 15.69
N LEU A 174 -3.99 13.82 14.51
CA LEU A 174 -4.66 12.64 13.99
C LEU A 174 -3.63 11.50 13.91
N PHE A 175 -3.91 10.41 14.62
CA PHE A 175 -3.04 9.23 14.70
C PHE A 175 -3.53 8.16 13.74
N PHE A 176 -2.66 7.72 12.84
CA PHE A 176 -2.96 6.73 11.83
C PHE A 176 -2.09 5.50 12.01
N ASN A 177 -2.68 4.32 11.77
CA ASN A 177 -1.94 3.07 11.64
C ASN A 177 -1.97 2.62 10.17
N PRO A 178 -0.98 3.00 9.34
CA PRO A 178 -0.95 2.57 7.93
C PRO A 178 -0.62 1.09 7.78
N ASP A 179 -0.24 0.41 8.87
CA ASP A 179 0.07 -1.01 8.85
C ASP A 179 -1.20 -1.86 9.04
N LEU A 180 -2.31 -1.33 9.55
CA LEU A 180 -3.56 -2.09 9.73
C LEU A 180 -4.76 -1.26 9.26
N LEU A 181 -5.24 -1.58 8.07
CA LEU A 181 -6.39 -0.95 7.43
C LEU A 181 -7.59 -1.88 7.50
N ILE A 182 -8.58 -1.50 8.30
CA ILE A 182 -9.86 -2.19 8.41
C ILE A 182 -10.88 -1.36 7.62
N GLY A 183 -11.51 -1.96 6.62
CA GLY A 183 -12.26 -1.19 5.64
C GLY A 183 -13.40 -1.94 4.95
N THR A 184 -14.23 -1.15 4.27
CA THR A 184 -15.28 -1.61 3.35
C THR A 184 -15.10 -0.90 2.02
N SER A 185 -15.31 -1.62 0.93
CA SER A 185 -15.14 -1.13 -0.45
C SER A 185 -16.37 -0.40 -1.00
N ARG A 186 -17.37 -0.13 -0.16
CA ARG A 186 -18.63 0.51 -0.53
C ARG A 186 -18.94 1.64 0.42
N ASN A 187 -19.75 2.59 -0.06
CA ASN A 187 -20.21 3.76 0.68
C ASN A 187 -21.70 3.66 1.07
N PHE A 188 -22.18 2.42 1.22
CA PHE A 188 -23.55 2.05 1.59
C PHE A 188 -23.53 0.79 2.46
N ARG A 189 -24.66 0.51 3.11
CA ARG A 189 -24.94 -0.72 3.86
C ARG A 189 -26.26 -1.34 3.46
N ASP A 190 -26.50 -2.56 3.91
CA ASP A 190 -27.85 -3.11 3.91
C ASP A 190 -28.79 -2.34 4.86
N ASP A 191 -30.09 -2.41 4.57
CA ASP A 191 -31.15 -1.77 5.36
C ASP A 191 -31.45 -2.48 6.69
N GLY A 192 -30.74 -3.57 7.02
CA GLY A 192 -30.93 -4.36 8.23
C GLY A 192 -32.13 -5.32 8.20
N LYS A 193 -32.87 -5.40 7.10
CA LYS A 193 -34.05 -6.30 6.97
C LYS A 193 -33.73 -7.66 6.36
N GLY A 194 -32.46 -7.88 6.04
CA GLY A 194 -32.00 -9.09 5.37
C GLY A 194 -32.42 -9.14 3.90
N ARG A 195 -32.34 -10.34 3.31
CA ARG A 195 -32.75 -10.61 1.93
C ARG A 195 -34.12 -11.26 1.90
N LYS A 196 -34.86 -11.05 0.80
CA LYS A 196 -36.15 -11.73 0.57
C LYS A 196 -35.96 -13.22 0.30
N SER A 197 -34.92 -13.58 -0.44
CA SER A 197 -34.50 -14.96 -0.69
C SER A 197 -32.97 -15.05 -0.82
N GLU A 198 -32.43 -16.28 -0.87
CA GLU A 198 -30.98 -16.51 -1.02
C GLU A 198 -30.42 -15.99 -2.35
N LYS A 199 -31.25 -15.91 -3.40
CA LYS A 199 -30.86 -15.46 -4.73
C LYS A 199 -31.04 -13.95 -4.94
N ASP A 200 -31.63 -13.25 -3.97
CA ASP A 200 -31.86 -11.80 -4.06
C ASP A 200 -30.68 -11.01 -3.50
N ASN A 201 -30.55 -9.78 -3.96
CA ASN A 201 -29.69 -8.79 -3.34
C ASN A 201 -30.30 -8.29 -2.02
N TYR A 202 -29.44 -7.80 -1.12
CA TYR A 202 -29.90 -6.94 -0.02
C TYR A 202 -30.42 -5.61 -0.59
N ASN A 203 -31.33 -4.97 0.13
CA ASN A 203 -31.64 -3.57 -0.14
C ASN A 203 -30.52 -2.71 0.44
N TYR A 204 -29.94 -1.83 -0.37
CA TYR A 204 -28.84 -0.97 0.06
C TYR A 204 -29.28 0.47 0.28
N ILE A 205 -28.78 1.07 1.37
CA ILE A 205 -28.97 2.47 1.70
C ILE A 205 -27.61 3.16 1.86
N PRO A 206 -27.42 4.39 1.36
CA PRO A 206 -26.18 5.14 1.55
C PRO A 206 -25.83 5.28 3.03
N PHE A 207 -24.53 5.27 3.36
CA PHE A 207 -24.10 5.60 4.71
C PHE A 207 -24.49 7.04 5.06
N THR A 208 -25.03 7.22 6.27
CA THR A 208 -25.20 8.53 6.90
C THR A 208 -23.97 8.92 7.69
N LYS A 209 -23.90 10.17 8.16
CA LYS A 209 -22.84 10.65 9.04
C LYS A 209 -22.73 9.81 10.32
N GLU A 210 -23.86 9.44 10.91
CA GLU A 210 -23.95 8.62 12.12
C GLU A 210 -23.41 7.21 11.86
N ASN A 211 -23.62 6.65 10.66
CA ASN A 211 -23.01 5.38 10.30
C ASN A 211 -21.48 5.47 10.25
N TYR A 212 -20.91 6.55 9.70
CA TYR A 212 -19.48 6.77 9.78
C TYR A 212 -18.99 6.91 11.23
N ASP A 213 -19.71 7.62 12.09
CA ASP A 213 -19.38 7.71 13.52
C ASP A 213 -19.36 6.33 14.20
N GLU A 214 -20.36 5.50 13.95
CA GLU A 214 -20.45 4.16 14.49
C GLU A 214 -19.31 3.26 13.98
N MET A 215 -19.04 3.28 12.67
CA MET A 215 -17.99 2.47 12.04
C MET A 215 -16.60 2.85 12.55
N ILE A 216 -16.33 4.16 12.68
CA ILE A 216 -15.05 4.66 13.20
C ILE A 216 -14.89 4.27 14.67
N THR A 217 -15.96 4.36 15.46
CA THR A 217 -15.96 3.91 16.86
C THR A 217 -15.73 2.41 16.99
N ALA A 218 -16.27 1.61 16.07
CA ALA A 218 -16.05 0.17 16.03
C ALA A 218 -14.59 -0.20 15.69
N GLY A 219 -13.88 0.66 14.96
CA GLY A 219 -12.48 0.48 14.57
C GLY A 219 -12.22 0.47 13.05
N ILE A 220 -13.25 0.69 12.21
CA ILE A 220 -13.07 0.83 10.76
C ILE A 220 -12.33 2.14 10.50
N ASN A 221 -11.26 2.07 9.72
CA ASN A 221 -10.34 3.19 9.50
C ASN A 221 -9.98 3.41 8.02
N TYR A 222 -10.61 2.70 7.08
CA TYR A 222 -10.45 2.92 5.66
C TYR A 222 -11.79 2.84 4.92
N PHE A 223 -12.15 3.91 4.20
CA PHE A 223 -13.48 4.08 3.60
C PHE A 223 -13.43 4.46 2.12
N THR A 224 -14.30 3.83 1.33
CA THR A 224 -14.83 4.44 0.10
C THR A 224 -15.90 5.45 0.48
N ALA A 225 -15.79 6.69 -0.02
CA ALA A 225 -16.77 7.75 0.23
C ALA A 225 -17.00 8.56 -1.04
N LYS A 226 -18.18 9.17 -1.16
CA LYS A 226 -18.56 9.98 -2.32
C LYS A 226 -19.36 11.20 -1.90
N GLY A 227 -19.16 12.32 -2.59
CA GLY A 227 -19.99 13.49 -2.36
C GLY A 227 -19.70 14.12 -1.00
N GLU A 228 -20.77 14.50 -0.29
CA GLU A 228 -20.72 15.04 1.08
C GLU A 228 -20.12 14.06 2.11
N GLN A 229 -20.13 12.75 1.83
CA GLN A 229 -19.55 11.75 2.74
C GLN A 229 -18.07 12.01 3.01
N ILE A 230 -17.36 12.55 2.00
CA ILE A 230 -15.96 12.96 2.13
C ILE A 230 -15.83 14.08 3.17
N ASP A 231 -16.74 15.05 3.17
CA ASP A 231 -16.71 16.18 4.09
C ASP A 231 -16.91 15.76 5.56
N TRP A 232 -17.61 14.65 5.79
CA TRP A 232 -17.81 14.10 7.13
C TRP A 232 -16.55 13.45 7.72
N ILE A 233 -15.62 12.95 6.88
CA ILE A 233 -14.50 12.12 7.33
C ILE A 233 -13.11 12.65 6.96
N LYS A 234 -12.97 13.56 5.98
CA LYS A 234 -11.66 14.05 5.48
C LYS A 234 -10.76 14.70 6.54
N ARG A 235 -11.33 15.11 7.68
CA ARG A 235 -10.62 15.67 8.84
C ARG A 235 -10.66 14.74 10.06
N ARG A 236 -10.76 13.42 9.87
CA ARG A 236 -10.76 12.42 10.96
C ARG A 236 -9.57 11.46 10.79
N ALA A 237 -9.26 10.71 11.86
CA ALA A 237 -8.14 9.77 11.90
C ALA A 237 -8.45 8.46 11.13
N VAL A 238 -8.91 8.59 9.89
CA VAL A 238 -9.30 7.49 8.99
C VAL A 238 -8.88 7.81 7.58
N PHE A 239 -8.48 6.78 6.82
CA PHE A 239 -8.19 6.89 5.40
C PHE A 239 -9.47 6.90 4.57
N CYS A 240 -9.46 7.64 3.48
CA CYS A 240 -10.57 7.68 2.54
C CYS A 240 -10.10 7.78 1.10
N GLU A 241 -10.92 7.24 0.22
CA GLU A 241 -10.87 7.46 -1.22
C GLU A 241 -12.15 8.11 -1.73
N GLY A 242 -12.08 8.62 -2.94
CA GLY A 242 -13.13 9.42 -3.56
C GLY A 242 -12.93 10.90 -3.32
N TYR A 243 -13.77 11.72 -3.92
CA TYR A 243 -13.60 13.17 -3.95
C TYR A 243 -14.91 13.88 -3.61
N SER A 244 -14.79 15.08 -3.03
CA SER A 244 -15.94 15.94 -2.82
C SER A 244 -16.36 16.58 -4.15
N PRO A 245 -17.65 16.89 -4.39
CA PRO A 245 -18.08 17.55 -5.62
C PRO A 245 -17.43 18.94 -5.76
N GLY A 246 -17.09 19.55 -4.61
CA GLY A 246 -16.43 20.83 -4.52
C GLY A 246 -14.94 20.79 -4.86
N ILE A 247 -14.28 19.62 -4.96
CA ILE A 247 -12.83 19.42 -5.20
C ILE A 247 -11.96 20.33 -4.33
N ASP A 248 -11.36 19.79 -3.28
CA ASP A 248 -10.52 20.57 -2.36
C ASP A 248 -9.08 20.71 -2.90
N PHE A 249 -8.90 21.35 -4.05
CA PHE A 249 -7.58 21.53 -4.64
C PHE A 249 -6.88 22.82 -4.16
N PRO A 250 -5.59 22.76 -3.79
CA PRO A 250 -4.74 21.57 -3.72
C PRO A 250 -4.77 20.85 -2.36
N GLU A 251 -5.59 21.31 -1.41
CA GLU A 251 -5.62 20.83 -0.02
C GLU A 251 -5.66 19.31 0.12
N GLU A 252 -6.48 18.61 -0.65
CA GLU A 252 -6.62 17.14 -0.58
C GLU A 252 -5.35 16.38 -0.95
N LEU A 253 -4.50 16.92 -1.85
CA LEU A 253 -3.19 16.33 -2.15
C LEU A 253 -2.26 16.36 -0.94
N PHE A 254 -2.43 17.35 -0.06
CA PHE A 254 -1.65 17.49 1.19
C PHE A 254 -2.28 16.75 2.37
N ARG A 255 -3.36 15.98 2.17
CA ARG A 255 -3.99 15.19 3.24
C ARG A 255 -3.47 13.74 3.19
N PRO A 256 -2.68 13.27 4.17
CA PRO A 256 -2.20 11.89 4.23
C PRO A 256 -3.29 10.84 4.32
N ASN A 257 -4.49 11.24 4.73
CA ASN A 257 -5.64 10.36 4.76
C ASN A 257 -6.39 10.25 3.42
N PHE A 258 -6.11 11.10 2.43
CA PHE A 258 -6.64 10.94 1.08
C PHE A 258 -5.79 9.93 0.30
N ARG A 259 -6.43 8.84 -0.17
CA ARG A 259 -5.79 7.70 -0.83
C ARG A 259 -6.01 7.65 -2.36
N GLY A 260 -6.59 8.70 -2.94
CA GLY A 260 -6.94 8.75 -4.37
C GLY A 260 -8.39 8.32 -4.62
N LEU A 261 -8.64 7.75 -5.80
CA LEU A 261 -10.02 7.49 -6.27
C LEU A 261 -10.48 6.03 -6.18
N ARG A 262 -9.57 5.10 -5.87
CA ARG A 262 -9.86 3.66 -5.97
C ARG A 262 -9.14 2.89 -4.86
N MET A 263 -9.78 1.83 -4.36
CA MET A 263 -9.28 1.10 -3.18
C MET A 263 -8.30 0.01 -3.56
N PHE A 264 -8.53 -0.59 -4.74
CA PHE A 264 -7.80 -1.73 -5.23
C PHE A 264 -7.93 -1.89 -6.75
N ILE A 265 -7.02 -2.68 -7.34
CA ILE A 265 -7.20 -3.25 -8.66
C ILE A 265 -8.07 -4.52 -8.53
N ASP A 266 -9.15 -4.58 -9.28
CA ASP A 266 -10.16 -5.64 -9.17
C ASP A 266 -9.83 -6.86 -10.04
N GLU A 267 -9.45 -7.95 -9.38
CA GLU A 267 -9.20 -9.32 -9.84
C GLU A 267 -8.59 -9.48 -11.25
N PRO A 268 -7.33 -9.05 -11.48
CA PRO A 268 -6.68 -9.21 -12.77
C PRO A 268 -6.67 -10.65 -13.26
N ALA A 269 -6.26 -11.62 -12.43
CA ALA A 269 -6.17 -13.01 -12.86
C ALA A 269 -7.56 -13.66 -13.02
N SER A 270 -8.48 -13.43 -12.08
CA SER A 270 -9.88 -13.89 -12.19
C SER A 270 -10.57 -13.40 -13.47
N ARG A 271 -10.38 -12.13 -13.84
CA ARG A 271 -10.99 -11.55 -15.04
C ARG A 271 -10.36 -11.99 -16.35
N LEU A 272 -9.17 -12.59 -16.29
CA LEU A 272 -8.45 -13.17 -17.41
C LEU A 272 -8.70 -14.68 -17.53
N ALA A 273 -9.33 -15.31 -16.55
CA ALA A 273 -9.70 -16.71 -16.62
C ALA A 273 -10.56 -16.98 -17.86
N GLY A 274 -10.20 -18.00 -18.64
CA GLY A 274 -10.81 -18.29 -19.94
C GLY A 274 -10.35 -17.44 -21.12
N LYS A 275 -9.51 -16.42 -20.90
CA LYS A 275 -9.00 -15.51 -21.95
C LYS A 275 -7.52 -15.72 -22.30
N TYR A 276 -6.88 -16.69 -21.67
CA TYR A 276 -5.53 -17.06 -22.06
C TYR A 276 -5.53 -17.68 -23.47
N GLU A 277 -4.38 -18.14 -23.96
CA GLU A 277 -4.27 -18.97 -25.17
C GLU A 277 -4.13 -20.45 -24.82
N ARG A 278 -4.91 -21.35 -25.46
CA ARG A 278 -5.05 -22.78 -25.07
C ARG A 278 -3.72 -23.50 -24.91
N ASP A 279 -2.82 -23.24 -25.85
CA ASP A 279 -1.51 -23.86 -25.92
C ASP A 279 -0.41 -22.98 -25.28
N GLY A 280 -0.80 -21.89 -24.61
CA GLY A 280 0.12 -20.99 -23.92
C GLY A 280 0.86 -21.67 -22.77
N SER A 281 2.09 -21.20 -22.52
CA SER A 281 2.86 -21.61 -21.35
C SER A 281 2.36 -20.91 -20.08
N PRO A 282 2.65 -21.44 -18.87
CA PRO A 282 2.40 -20.72 -17.63
C PRO A 282 3.08 -19.35 -17.59
N ALA A 283 4.28 -19.21 -18.20
CA ALA A 283 4.97 -17.93 -18.32
C ALA A 283 4.23 -16.93 -19.23
N ASP A 284 3.49 -17.39 -20.24
CA ASP A 284 2.68 -16.49 -21.07
C ASP A 284 1.47 -15.96 -20.30
N ALA A 285 0.84 -16.80 -19.46
CA ALA A 285 -0.22 -16.32 -18.55
C ALA A 285 0.28 -15.21 -17.62
N VAL A 286 1.50 -15.35 -17.10
CA VAL A 286 2.16 -14.31 -16.29
C VAL A 286 2.28 -13.00 -17.06
N LYS A 287 2.81 -13.01 -18.29
CA LYS A 287 2.93 -11.80 -19.12
C LYS A 287 1.59 -11.11 -19.34
N VAL A 288 0.52 -11.88 -19.59
CA VAL A 288 -0.83 -11.33 -19.80
C VAL A 288 -1.36 -10.68 -18.53
N ILE A 289 -1.21 -11.34 -17.37
CA ILE A 289 -1.61 -10.78 -16.05
C ILE A 289 -0.89 -9.45 -15.79
N GLN A 290 0.44 -9.43 -15.97
CA GLN A 290 1.24 -8.23 -15.74
C GLN A 290 0.88 -7.08 -16.68
N THR A 291 0.61 -7.40 -17.95
CA THR A 291 0.19 -6.41 -18.94
C THR A 291 -1.14 -5.76 -18.55
N GLU A 292 -2.12 -6.56 -18.11
CA GLU A 292 -3.40 -6.03 -17.64
C GLU A 292 -3.26 -5.17 -16.37
N ILE A 293 -2.39 -5.57 -15.43
CA ILE A 293 -2.08 -4.76 -14.23
C ILE A 293 -1.47 -3.41 -14.61
N ARG A 294 -0.40 -3.41 -15.43
CA ARG A 294 0.26 -2.18 -15.88
C ARG A 294 -0.72 -1.26 -16.62
N ARG A 295 -1.61 -1.81 -17.44
CA ARG A 295 -2.67 -1.05 -18.10
C ARG A 295 -3.63 -0.39 -17.11
N LYS A 296 -4.02 -1.08 -16.03
CA LYS A 296 -4.89 -0.54 -14.97
C LYS A 296 -4.20 0.45 -14.04
N LEU A 297 -2.87 0.40 -13.93
CA LEU A 297 -2.05 1.36 -13.17
C LEU A 297 -1.82 2.66 -13.95
N ASN A 298 -1.77 2.61 -15.28
CA ASN A 298 -1.68 3.79 -16.13
C ASN A 298 -3.02 4.56 -16.22
N ASN A 299 -3.61 4.88 -15.07
CA ASN A 299 -4.82 5.68 -14.93
C ASN A 299 -4.45 7.08 -14.43
N ARG A 300 -5.02 8.11 -15.04
CA ARG A 300 -4.89 9.52 -14.63
C ARG A 300 -6.27 10.10 -14.30
N GLY A 301 -7.11 9.33 -13.62
CA GLY A 301 -8.51 9.63 -13.37
C GLY A 301 -8.70 10.94 -12.62
N TYR A 302 -7.93 11.14 -11.56
CA TYR A 302 -7.98 12.33 -10.72
C TYR A 302 -7.43 13.56 -11.44
N GLU A 303 -6.31 13.41 -12.16
CA GLU A 303 -5.80 14.46 -13.05
C GLU A 303 -6.87 14.90 -14.07
N SER A 304 -7.58 13.93 -14.68
CA SER A 304 -8.68 14.20 -15.61
C SER A 304 -9.82 14.96 -14.95
N ILE A 305 -10.19 14.62 -13.71
CA ILE A 305 -11.22 15.33 -12.94
C ILE A 305 -10.80 16.78 -12.70
N LEU A 306 -9.58 17.02 -12.23
CA LEU A 306 -9.07 18.38 -11.98
C LEU A 306 -9.11 19.24 -13.25
N ARG A 307 -8.61 18.71 -14.38
CA ARG A 307 -8.60 19.41 -15.66
C ARG A 307 -10.02 19.68 -16.19
N LYS A 308 -10.93 18.72 -16.07
CA LYS A 308 -12.35 18.90 -16.44
C LYS A 308 -13.05 19.97 -15.60
N SER A 309 -12.58 20.20 -14.38
CA SER A 309 -13.03 21.30 -13.52
C SER A 309 -12.33 22.63 -13.80
N GLY A 310 -11.55 22.75 -14.89
CA GLY A 310 -10.89 23.99 -15.30
C GLY A 310 -9.61 24.30 -14.52
N ILE A 311 -9.08 23.37 -13.73
CA ILE A 311 -7.83 23.56 -13.00
C ILE A 311 -6.66 23.27 -13.95
N ASP A 312 -5.86 24.30 -14.22
CA ASP A 312 -4.60 24.14 -14.93
C ASP A 312 -3.50 23.60 -14.01
N LEU A 313 -3.03 22.40 -14.32
CA LEU A 313 -1.98 21.72 -13.56
C LEU A 313 -0.58 22.08 -14.04
N GLY A 314 -0.43 22.89 -15.10
CA GLY A 314 0.88 23.16 -15.70
C GLY A 314 1.64 21.87 -16.01
N SER A 315 2.87 21.78 -15.49
CA SER A 315 3.75 20.60 -15.58
C SER A 315 3.54 19.54 -14.49
N LEU A 316 2.55 19.71 -13.60
CA LEU A 316 2.30 18.74 -12.53
C LEU A 316 1.69 17.47 -13.12
N GLU A 317 2.42 16.37 -12.95
CA GLU A 317 1.90 15.03 -13.20
C GLU A 317 1.44 14.40 -11.89
N LEU A 318 0.19 13.94 -11.87
CA LEU A 318 -0.42 13.26 -10.74
C LEU A 318 -0.74 11.82 -11.16
N PRO A 319 0.22 10.88 -11.09
CA PRO A 319 -0.13 9.47 -11.19
C PRO A 319 -1.09 9.13 -10.05
N GLU A 320 -2.09 8.28 -10.34
CA GLU A 320 -2.88 7.68 -9.27
C GLU A 320 -1.94 6.92 -8.33
N PRO A 321 -2.12 7.02 -7.00
CA PRO A 321 -1.32 6.25 -6.07
C PRO A 321 -1.46 4.75 -6.36
N ASP A 322 -0.40 3.99 -6.11
CA ASP A 322 -0.48 2.54 -6.19
C ASP A 322 -1.50 2.02 -5.19
N VAL A 323 -2.38 1.15 -5.66
CA VAL A 323 -3.41 0.50 -4.84
C VAL A 323 -3.16 -1.00 -4.86
N PRO A 324 -3.49 -1.72 -3.79
CA PRO A 324 -3.28 -3.15 -3.75
C PRO A 324 -4.23 -3.86 -4.73
N ILE A 325 -3.96 -5.13 -5.00
CA ILE A 325 -4.76 -5.98 -5.87
C ILE A 325 -5.72 -6.79 -5.02
N TRP A 326 -7.00 -6.80 -5.38
CA TRP A 326 -8.01 -7.68 -4.78
C TRP A 326 -8.17 -8.89 -5.68
N GLU A 327 -7.99 -10.10 -5.15
CA GLU A 327 -7.86 -11.29 -5.97
C GLU A 327 -8.52 -12.54 -5.36
N THR A 328 -9.12 -13.35 -6.22
CA THR A 328 -9.61 -14.69 -5.92
C THR A 328 -8.48 -15.73 -6.14
N TYR A 329 -7.69 -15.61 -7.21
CA TYR A 329 -6.58 -16.51 -7.55
C TYR A 329 -5.24 -16.13 -6.94
N ILE A 330 -5.16 -16.22 -5.61
CA ILE A 330 -3.97 -15.79 -4.88
C ILE A 330 -2.70 -16.61 -5.17
N GLY A 331 -2.81 -17.79 -5.79
CA GLY A 331 -1.63 -18.54 -6.24
C GLY A 331 -0.79 -17.77 -7.26
N THR A 332 -1.37 -16.77 -7.91
CA THR A 332 -0.68 -15.85 -8.83
C THR A 332 -0.07 -14.62 -8.14
N ALA A 333 -0.12 -14.52 -6.81
CA ALA A 333 0.26 -13.30 -6.08
C ALA A 333 1.68 -12.82 -6.41
N TYR A 334 2.65 -13.73 -6.59
CA TYR A 334 4.01 -13.37 -7.00
C TYR A 334 4.03 -12.56 -8.29
N TYR A 335 3.41 -13.09 -9.34
CA TYR A 335 3.40 -12.46 -10.66
C TYR A 335 2.67 -11.13 -10.68
N GLN A 336 1.65 -11.00 -9.83
CA GLN A 336 0.88 -9.78 -9.69
C GLN A 336 1.66 -8.70 -8.93
N LEU A 337 2.40 -9.09 -7.88
CA LEU A 337 3.25 -8.17 -7.12
C LEU A 337 4.51 -7.76 -7.87
N GLU A 338 5.03 -8.62 -8.76
CA GLU A 338 6.10 -8.28 -9.70
C GLU A 338 5.71 -7.11 -10.63
N ALA A 339 4.41 -6.99 -10.98
CA ALA A 339 3.89 -5.86 -11.74
C ALA A 339 3.41 -4.67 -10.90
N ASN A 340 3.02 -4.90 -9.63
CA ASN A 340 2.51 -3.88 -8.72
C ASN A 340 2.89 -4.21 -7.27
N PRO A 341 4.08 -3.79 -6.79
CA PRO A 341 4.59 -4.13 -5.46
C PRO A 341 3.92 -3.34 -4.32
N CYS A 342 2.62 -3.05 -4.42
CA CYS A 342 1.84 -2.33 -3.41
C CYS A 342 1.17 -3.28 -2.41
N GLY A 343 0.48 -4.30 -2.92
CA GLY A 343 -0.02 -5.39 -2.09
C GLY A 343 -1.12 -6.23 -2.73
N ILE A 344 -1.53 -7.28 -2.02
CA ILE A 344 -2.53 -8.27 -2.47
C ILE A 344 -3.55 -8.56 -1.36
N ILE A 345 -4.83 -8.74 -1.69
CA ILE A 345 -5.92 -9.08 -0.77
C ILE A 345 -6.66 -10.31 -1.30
N GLN A 346 -6.85 -11.30 -0.44
CA GLN A 346 -7.62 -12.50 -0.76
C GLN A 346 -9.12 -12.34 -0.50
N GLU A 347 -9.94 -12.85 -1.43
CA GLU A 347 -11.34 -13.18 -1.17
C GLU A 347 -11.51 -14.39 -0.23
N CYS A 348 -11.94 -14.13 0.99
CA CYS A 348 -12.05 -15.15 2.02
C CYS A 348 -13.48 -15.65 2.14
N ARG A 349 -13.74 -16.78 1.47
CA ARG A 349 -15.03 -17.50 1.44
C ARG A 349 -14.92 -18.80 2.24
N TRP A 350 -14.39 -18.71 3.47
CA TRP A 350 -13.97 -19.86 4.27
C TRP A 350 -15.07 -20.89 4.47
N GLN A 351 -14.78 -22.14 4.14
CA GLN A 351 -15.62 -23.28 4.42
C GLN A 351 -14.70 -24.45 4.74
N ILE A 352 -14.98 -25.16 5.84
CA ILE A 352 -14.18 -26.34 6.21
C ILE A 352 -15.00 -27.63 6.16
N ARG A 353 -16.32 -27.50 6.30
CA ARG A 353 -17.24 -28.63 6.21
C ARG A 353 -17.77 -28.76 4.78
N PRO A 354 -18.06 -29.98 4.33
CA PRO A 354 -18.82 -30.16 3.10
C PRO A 354 -20.20 -29.50 3.27
N GLY A 355 -20.47 -28.45 2.50
CA GLY A 355 -21.78 -27.78 2.42
C GLY A 355 -22.46 -28.03 1.08
N ASN A 356 -23.56 -27.31 0.83
CA ASN A 356 -24.33 -27.40 -0.43
C ASN A 356 -23.55 -26.95 -1.68
N PHE A 357 -22.42 -26.27 -1.48
CA PHE A 357 -21.51 -25.88 -2.54
C PHE A 357 -20.18 -26.59 -2.32
N ASP A 358 -19.59 -27.07 -3.39
CA ASP A 358 -18.37 -27.86 -3.43
C ASP A 358 -17.09 -27.16 -2.96
N ARG A 359 -17.23 -25.96 -2.37
CA ARG A 359 -16.18 -25.01 -2.03
C ARG A 359 -15.49 -25.30 -0.69
N GLY A 360 -16.15 -25.99 0.24
CA GLY A 360 -15.59 -26.37 1.55
C GLY A 360 -14.68 -27.59 1.57
N ARG A 361 -14.11 -27.97 0.42
CA ARG A 361 -13.36 -29.23 0.25
C ARG A 361 -11.90 -29.02 -0.15
N MET A 362 -11.33 -27.82 0.01
CA MET A 362 -9.98 -27.52 -0.49
C MET A 362 -8.93 -28.51 0.03
N LEU A 363 -8.74 -28.62 1.35
CA LEU A 363 -7.74 -29.54 1.90
C LEU A 363 -8.06 -31.01 1.61
N GLN A 364 -9.34 -31.39 1.60
CA GLN A 364 -9.78 -32.75 1.24
C GLN A 364 -9.42 -33.08 -0.20
N ARG A 365 -9.65 -32.15 -1.13
CA ARG A 365 -9.29 -32.27 -2.55
C ARG A 365 -7.79 -32.32 -2.73
N ILE A 366 -7.03 -31.46 -2.05
CA ILE A 366 -5.57 -31.52 -2.05
C ILE A 366 -5.08 -32.89 -1.57
N ASN A 367 -5.61 -33.40 -0.47
CA ASN A 367 -5.26 -34.73 0.04
C ASN A 367 -5.58 -35.83 -0.98
N ALA A 368 -6.78 -35.80 -1.56
CA ALA A 368 -7.21 -36.78 -2.56
C ALA A 368 -6.36 -36.75 -3.82
N GLU A 369 -6.08 -35.56 -4.36
CA GLU A 369 -5.30 -35.42 -5.58
C GLU A 369 -3.83 -35.76 -5.36
N PHE A 370 -3.20 -35.15 -4.37
CA PHE A 370 -1.75 -35.25 -4.19
C PHE A 370 -1.31 -36.44 -3.34
N GLY A 371 -2.26 -37.24 -2.83
CA GLY A 371 -2.00 -38.37 -1.96
C GLY A 371 -1.37 -37.95 -0.63
N THR A 372 -1.75 -36.79 -0.12
CA THR A 372 -1.30 -36.24 1.16
C THR A 372 -2.34 -36.44 2.25
N ASN A 373 -1.97 -36.21 3.51
CA ASN A 373 -2.85 -36.30 4.66
C ASN A 373 -2.72 -35.06 5.55
N ILE A 374 -2.91 -33.89 4.97
CA ILE A 374 -2.98 -32.60 5.69
C ILE A 374 -4.21 -32.63 6.61
N PRO A 375 -4.06 -32.40 7.93
CA PRO A 375 -5.22 -32.33 8.82
C PRO A 375 -6.17 -31.21 8.38
N VAL A 376 -7.45 -31.55 8.25
CA VAL A 376 -8.51 -30.63 7.79
C VAL A 376 -8.98 -29.79 8.97
N GLU A 377 -8.21 -28.77 9.31
CA GLU A 377 -8.48 -27.84 10.42
C GLU A 377 -8.43 -26.38 9.94
N PRO A 378 -9.17 -25.44 10.57
CA PRO A 378 -9.28 -24.07 10.08
C PRO A 378 -7.94 -23.37 9.89
N GLU A 379 -7.04 -23.54 10.86
CA GLU A 379 -5.70 -22.94 10.81
C GLU A 379 -4.90 -23.42 9.59
N ASN A 380 -4.95 -24.73 9.28
CA ASN A 380 -4.25 -25.30 8.13
C ASN A 380 -4.86 -24.80 6.81
N LEU A 381 -6.19 -24.63 6.76
CA LEU A 381 -6.86 -24.06 5.60
C LEU A 381 -6.37 -22.62 5.38
N PHE A 382 -6.36 -21.79 6.43
CA PHE A 382 -5.90 -20.41 6.32
C PHE A 382 -4.43 -20.32 5.90
N LEU A 383 -3.55 -21.13 6.51
CA LEU A 383 -2.13 -21.16 6.21
C LEU A 383 -1.84 -21.62 4.77
N TRP A 384 -2.63 -22.56 4.23
CA TRP A 384 -2.55 -22.97 2.82
C TRP A 384 -2.69 -21.80 1.86
N TYR A 385 -3.66 -20.91 2.12
CA TYR A 385 -3.88 -19.74 1.29
C TYR A 385 -2.87 -18.63 1.63
N TYR A 386 -2.71 -18.27 2.90
CA TYR A 386 -1.87 -17.14 3.30
C TYR A 386 -0.40 -17.32 2.91
N SER A 387 0.15 -18.54 2.92
CA SER A 387 1.54 -18.78 2.52
C SER A 387 1.83 -18.39 1.07
N GLN A 388 0.82 -18.41 0.21
CA GLN A 388 0.91 -18.01 -1.21
C GLN A 388 0.90 -16.49 -1.40
N MET A 389 0.58 -15.71 -0.37
CA MET A 389 0.62 -14.24 -0.40
C MET A 389 1.77 -13.67 0.44
N ILE A 390 2.04 -14.24 1.62
CA ILE A 390 3.05 -13.74 2.56
C ILE A 390 4.46 -13.82 1.94
N GLY A 391 4.80 -14.96 1.34
CA GLY A 391 6.08 -15.17 0.68
C GLY A 391 6.33 -14.13 -0.43
N PRO A 392 5.44 -14.02 -1.42
CA PRO A 392 5.52 -12.99 -2.45
C PRO A 392 5.56 -11.56 -1.90
N ALA A 393 4.70 -11.23 -0.92
CA ALA A 393 4.71 -9.90 -0.30
C ALA A 393 6.06 -9.57 0.36
N ARG A 394 6.71 -10.56 0.97
CA ARG A 394 8.07 -10.40 1.52
C ARG A 394 9.09 -10.10 0.43
N VAL A 395 9.08 -10.84 -0.68
CA VAL A 395 10.03 -10.66 -1.80
C VAL A 395 10.01 -9.23 -2.31
N PHE A 396 8.82 -8.69 -2.56
CA PHE A 396 8.66 -7.37 -3.15
C PHE A 396 8.57 -6.22 -2.13
N GLY A 397 8.69 -6.50 -0.83
CA GLY A 397 8.45 -5.51 0.23
C GLY A 397 7.02 -4.95 0.23
N ALA A 398 6.08 -5.70 -0.34
CA ALA A 398 4.68 -5.33 -0.50
C ALA A 398 3.84 -5.68 0.74
N LYS A 399 2.61 -5.20 0.78
CA LYS A 399 1.63 -5.58 1.80
C LYS A 399 0.79 -6.77 1.35
N TRP A 400 0.15 -7.45 2.29
CA TRP A 400 -0.88 -8.45 1.98
C TRP A 400 -2.06 -8.30 2.93
N GLY A 401 -3.17 -8.97 2.64
CA GLY A 401 -4.29 -9.05 3.57
C GLY A 401 -5.45 -9.89 3.08
N MET A 402 -6.60 -9.66 3.67
CA MET A 402 -7.80 -10.46 3.44
C MET A 402 -9.07 -9.62 3.37
N SER A 403 -10.10 -10.19 2.73
CA SER A 403 -11.46 -9.66 2.74
C SER A 403 -12.47 -10.75 3.06
N ILE A 404 -13.28 -10.56 4.10
CA ILE A 404 -14.33 -11.50 4.48
C ILE A 404 -15.55 -11.34 3.58
N TYR A 405 -16.03 -12.47 3.06
CA TYR A 405 -17.25 -12.57 2.25
C TYR A 405 -18.37 -13.23 3.05
N GLY A 406 -19.62 -12.91 2.70
CA GLY A 406 -20.82 -13.51 3.28
C GLY A 406 -20.90 -15.04 3.15
N HIS A 407 -20.17 -15.63 2.21
CA HIS A 407 -20.02 -17.08 2.05
C HIS A 407 -19.14 -17.76 3.09
N ALA A 408 -18.31 -17.01 3.81
CA ALA A 408 -17.48 -17.58 4.86
C ALA A 408 -18.37 -18.09 6.01
N GLU A 409 -18.15 -19.32 6.46
CA GLU A 409 -18.71 -19.85 7.70
C GLU A 409 -18.43 -18.87 8.86
N GLN A 410 -19.46 -18.49 9.60
CA GLN A 410 -19.39 -17.39 10.58
C GLN A 410 -18.33 -17.66 11.66
N GLU A 411 -18.24 -18.91 12.11
CA GLU A 411 -17.28 -19.39 13.09
C GLU A 411 -15.82 -19.30 12.61
N LEU A 412 -15.58 -19.23 11.29
CA LEU A 412 -14.23 -19.16 10.71
C LEU A 412 -13.75 -17.71 10.50
N ARG A 413 -14.67 -16.74 10.44
CA ARG A 413 -14.35 -15.32 10.12
C ARG A 413 -13.37 -14.73 11.11
N LEU A 414 -13.74 -14.64 12.39
CA LEU A 414 -12.87 -14.02 13.40
C LEU A 414 -11.55 -14.78 13.63
N PRO A 415 -11.51 -16.14 13.72
CA PRO A 415 -10.25 -16.86 13.79
C PRO A 415 -9.31 -16.56 12.61
N SER A 416 -9.84 -16.52 11.39
CA SER A 416 -9.03 -16.19 10.21
C SER A 416 -8.46 -14.77 10.24
N MET A 417 -9.23 -13.80 10.74
CA MET A 417 -8.79 -12.40 10.91
C MET A 417 -7.71 -12.27 11.97
N LYS A 418 -7.84 -12.97 13.10
CA LYS A 418 -6.83 -12.98 14.17
C LYS A 418 -5.52 -13.57 13.68
N LEU A 419 -5.59 -14.74 13.03
CA LEU A 419 -4.41 -15.35 12.43
C LEU A 419 -3.80 -14.40 11.41
N ALA A 420 -4.57 -13.86 10.46
CA ALA A 420 -4.06 -12.91 9.47
C ALA A 420 -3.36 -11.71 10.12
N TYR A 421 -3.95 -11.12 11.18
CA TYR A 421 -3.33 -10.04 11.95
C TYR A 421 -1.97 -10.43 12.54
N ASP A 422 -1.90 -11.60 13.19
CA ASP A 422 -0.69 -12.15 13.80
C ASP A 422 0.38 -12.49 12.75
N LEU A 423 -0.05 -12.81 11.53
CA LEU A 423 0.82 -13.06 10.39
C LEU A 423 1.23 -11.78 9.65
N GLY A 424 0.78 -10.60 10.11
CA GLY A 424 1.17 -9.32 9.52
C GLY A 424 0.28 -8.84 8.37
N ALA A 425 -0.95 -9.32 8.23
CA ALA A 425 -1.89 -8.75 7.26
C ALA A 425 -2.07 -7.26 7.52
N ALA A 426 -1.91 -6.46 6.47
CA ALA A 426 -2.09 -5.01 6.52
C ALA A 426 -3.52 -4.58 6.15
N TYR A 427 -4.25 -5.44 5.47
CA TYR A 427 -5.62 -5.20 5.03
C TYR A 427 -6.56 -6.24 5.66
N ILE A 428 -7.61 -5.79 6.33
CA ILE A 428 -8.71 -6.64 6.82
C ILE A 428 -10.01 -6.00 6.36
N TRP A 429 -10.57 -6.49 5.27
CA TRP A 429 -11.70 -5.87 4.60
C TRP A 429 -12.96 -6.71 4.69
N PHE A 430 -14.08 -6.09 4.32
CA PHE A 430 -15.37 -6.75 4.17
C PHE A 430 -15.88 -6.52 2.76
N TRP A 431 -16.43 -7.57 2.14
CA TRP A 431 -17.24 -7.41 0.95
C TRP A 431 -18.68 -7.09 1.33
N THR A 432 -19.20 -5.99 0.80
CA THR A 432 -20.42 -5.35 1.31
C THR A 432 -21.47 -5.12 0.23
N SER A 433 -21.45 -5.93 -0.83
CA SER A 433 -22.47 -5.94 -1.87
C SER A 433 -22.66 -7.34 -2.44
N ASP A 434 -23.57 -7.50 -3.39
CA ASP A 434 -23.77 -8.71 -4.21
C ASP A 434 -24.29 -9.93 -3.41
N HIS A 435 -25.60 -10.19 -3.53
CA HIS A 435 -26.32 -11.38 -3.07
C HIS A 435 -25.78 -11.99 -1.77
N ASN A 436 -25.20 -13.19 -1.87
CA ASN A 436 -24.64 -14.00 -0.79
C ASN A 436 -23.16 -13.71 -0.51
N HIS A 437 -22.51 -12.84 -1.30
CA HIS A 437 -21.17 -12.31 -1.00
C HIS A 437 -21.20 -11.22 0.08
N HIS A 438 -22.33 -10.53 0.27
CA HIS A 438 -22.46 -9.43 1.22
C HIS A 438 -22.35 -9.88 2.69
N VAL A 439 -21.46 -9.24 3.45
CA VAL A 439 -21.40 -9.32 4.92
C VAL A 439 -22.33 -8.25 5.53
N PRO A 440 -23.35 -8.62 6.33
CA PRO A 440 -24.27 -7.67 6.93
C PRO A 440 -23.60 -6.59 7.78
N TYR A 441 -24.13 -5.37 7.77
CA TYR A 441 -23.55 -4.21 8.46
C TYR A 441 -23.30 -4.43 9.95
N THR A 442 -24.28 -4.99 10.66
CA THR A 442 -24.17 -5.27 12.10
C THR A 442 -23.06 -6.28 12.39
N GLU A 443 -22.86 -7.25 11.48
CA GLU A 443 -21.80 -8.24 11.59
C GLU A 443 -20.42 -7.64 11.32
N GLN A 444 -20.29 -6.76 10.31
CA GLN A 444 -19.05 -6.02 10.05
C GLN A 444 -18.62 -5.23 11.29
N LEU A 445 -19.55 -4.56 11.97
CA LEU A 445 -19.26 -3.82 13.21
C LEU A 445 -18.81 -4.75 14.34
N ALA A 446 -19.48 -5.89 14.52
CA ALA A 446 -19.12 -6.87 15.55
C ALA A 446 -17.72 -7.46 15.33
N LEU A 447 -17.43 -7.91 14.10
CA LEU A 447 -16.12 -8.42 13.71
C LEU A 447 -15.04 -7.35 13.85
N THR A 448 -15.33 -6.11 13.46
CA THR A 448 -14.38 -4.99 13.57
C THR A 448 -14.03 -4.67 15.01
N ARG A 449 -15.03 -4.61 15.90
CA ARG A 449 -14.80 -4.42 17.35
C ARG A 449 -13.92 -5.55 17.90
N ALA A 450 -14.25 -6.80 17.56
CA ALA A 450 -13.53 -7.97 18.03
C ALA A 450 -12.06 -7.99 17.58
N ILE A 451 -11.76 -7.69 16.30
CA ILE A 451 -10.37 -7.65 15.82
C ILE A 451 -9.61 -6.43 16.35
N THR A 452 -10.29 -5.30 16.52
CA THR A 452 -9.70 -4.08 17.10
C THR A 452 -9.31 -4.31 18.57
N ASP A 453 -10.18 -4.94 19.36
CA ASP A 453 -9.90 -5.29 20.74
C ASP A 453 -8.87 -6.42 20.87
N TYR A 454 -8.80 -7.33 19.89
CA TYR A 454 -7.71 -8.29 19.79
C TYR A 454 -6.37 -7.59 19.56
N ALA A 455 -6.28 -6.68 18.58
CA ALA A 455 -5.07 -5.93 18.25
C ALA A 455 -4.58 -5.03 19.38
N LYS A 456 -5.49 -4.46 20.20
CA LYS A 456 -5.13 -3.72 21.42
C LYS A 456 -4.50 -4.62 22.48
N ARG A 457 -5.03 -5.83 22.66
CA ARG A 457 -4.54 -6.81 23.67
C ARG A 457 -3.31 -7.58 23.21
N HIS A 458 -3.09 -7.67 21.90
CA HIS A 458 -1.96 -8.35 21.29
C HIS A 458 -1.22 -7.40 20.33
N PRO A 459 -0.57 -6.33 20.81
CA PRO A 459 0.15 -5.42 19.94
C PRO A 459 1.22 -6.15 19.14
N ARG A 460 1.05 -6.24 17.82
CA ARG A 460 2.02 -6.92 16.96
C ARG A 460 3.35 -6.15 16.83
N PRO A 461 4.50 -6.83 16.69
CA PRO A 461 5.79 -6.19 16.42
C PRO A 461 5.78 -5.45 15.07
N ALA A 462 6.90 -4.80 14.72
CA ALA A 462 7.06 -4.17 13.42
C ALA A 462 6.72 -5.13 12.27
N LEU A 463 6.06 -4.62 11.22
CA LEU A 463 5.59 -5.45 10.12
C LEU A 463 6.74 -6.21 9.45
N SER A 464 7.92 -5.59 9.33
CA SER A 464 9.14 -6.24 8.82
C SER A 464 9.51 -7.50 9.59
N LYS A 465 9.34 -7.52 10.92
CA LYS A 465 9.61 -8.70 11.75
C LYS A 465 8.60 -9.81 11.51
N LEU A 466 7.31 -9.47 11.37
CA LEU A 466 6.25 -10.44 11.05
C LEU A 466 6.45 -11.02 9.66
N MET A 467 6.83 -10.16 8.71
CA MET A 467 7.13 -10.58 7.36
C MET A 467 8.32 -11.50 7.30
N ALA A 468 9.30 -11.44 8.20
CA ALA A 468 10.43 -12.36 8.26
C ALA A 468 10.20 -13.65 9.12
N ARG A 469 8.95 -13.99 9.46
CA ARG A 469 8.65 -15.10 10.39
C ARG A 469 8.98 -16.49 9.82
N ALA A 470 8.76 -16.69 8.51
CA ALA A 470 8.97 -17.98 7.90
C ALA A 470 10.46 -18.17 7.66
N LYS A 471 11.00 -19.27 8.16
CA LYS A 471 12.41 -19.64 7.99
C LYS A 471 12.62 -20.55 6.81
N LYS A 472 11.52 -21.07 6.25
CA LYS A 472 11.52 -22.01 5.15
C LYS A 472 10.77 -21.46 3.95
N ALA A 473 11.38 -21.58 2.77
CA ALA A 473 10.74 -21.30 1.50
C ALA A 473 10.54 -22.60 0.71
N ILE A 474 9.33 -22.81 0.20
CA ILE A 474 9.00 -23.86 -0.76
C ILE A 474 8.88 -23.17 -2.11
N VAL A 475 9.87 -23.40 -2.97
CA VAL A 475 10.04 -22.65 -4.21
C VAL A 475 9.51 -23.44 -5.39
N LEU A 476 8.52 -22.89 -6.09
CA LEU A 476 7.94 -23.46 -7.30
C LEU A 476 8.73 -23.01 -8.54
N PRO A 477 8.69 -23.77 -9.66
CA PRO A 477 9.19 -23.23 -10.93
C PRO A 477 8.44 -21.96 -11.32
N TYR A 478 9.11 -21.03 -12.00
CA TYR A 478 8.46 -19.79 -12.45
C TYR A 478 7.30 -20.09 -13.42
N GLY A 479 6.21 -19.34 -13.30
CA GLY A 479 4.95 -19.59 -13.99
C GLY A 479 4.03 -20.59 -13.27
N TYR A 480 4.53 -21.41 -12.33
CA TYR A 480 3.69 -22.35 -11.58
C TYR A 480 3.01 -21.69 -10.37
N THR A 481 1.86 -22.21 -9.96
CA THR A 481 1.05 -21.74 -8.82
C THR A 481 0.47 -22.95 -8.11
N LEU A 482 0.18 -22.83 -6.81
CA LEU A 482 -0.62 -23.85 -6.12
C LEU A 482 -2.11 -23.63 -6.40
N PRO A 483 -2.93 -24.69 -6.26
CA PRO A 483 -4.38 -24.53 -6.27
C PRO A 483 -4.83 -23.55 -5.18
N ALA A 484 -5.49 -22.48 -5.61
CA ALA A 484 -5.81 -21.31 -4.80
C ALA A 484 -7.25 -20.82 -4.97
N CYS A 485 -8.11 -21.58 -5.65
CA CYS A 485 -9.56 -21.39 -5.68
C CYS A 485 -10.24 -22.71 -5.41
N TRP A 486 -11.52 -22.70 -5.04
CA TRP A 486 -12.30 -23.90 -4.68
C TRP A 486 -12.36 -25.00 -5.76
N GLU A 487 -12.01 -24.66 -7.00
CA GLU A 487 -11.72 -25.61 -8.07
C GLU A 487 -10.20 -25.82 -8.15
N LEU A 488 -9.77 -27.08 -8.22
CA LEU A 488 -8.35 -27.43 -8.34
C LEU A 488 -7.76 -26.91 -9.65
N ASP A 489 -8.62 -26.78 -10.68
CA ASP A 489 -8.36 -26.00 -11.87
C ASP A 489 -8.81 -24.55 -11.62
N MET A 490 -7.95 -23.58 -11.89
CA MET A 490 -8.33 -22.17 -11.81
C MET A 490 -9.43 -21.90 -12.85
N TYR A 491 -10.68 -21.68 -12.42
CA TYR A 491 -11.91 -21.55 -13.25
C TYR A 491 -11.63 -21.09 -14.70
N GLY A 492 -11.75 -21.98 -15.68
CA GLY A 492 -11.60 -21.63 -17.10
C GLY A 492 -10.17 -21.31 -17.57
N SER A 493 -9.16 -21.29 -16.70
CA SER A 493 -7.74 -21.26 -17.08
C SER A 493 -7.20 -22.68 -17.23
N TYR A 494 -7.29 -23.21 -18.44
CA TYR A 494 -6.65 -24.48 -18.82
C TYR A 494 -5.12 -24.44 -18.64
N ILE A 495 -4.50 -23.26 -18.53
CA ILE A 495 -3.05 -23.11 -18.33
C ILE A 495 -2.61 -23.61 -16.95
N PHE A 496 -3.46 -23.46 -15.93
CA PHE A 496 -3.18 -23.89 -14.56
C PHE A 496 -3.89 -25.19 -14.20
N SER A 497 -4.40 -25.93 -15.19
CA SER A 497 -5.04 -27.21 -14.92
C SER A 497 -4.03 -28.23 -14.41
N ILE A 498 -4.41 -28.99 -13.39
CA ILE A 498 -3.54 -29.98 -12.75
C ILE A 498 -3.16 -31.13 -13.68
N ASP A 499 -3.98 -31.40 -14.70
CA ASP A 499 -3.77 -32.46 -15.68
C ASP A 499 -2.99 -32.00 -16.92
N ARG A 500 -2.77 -30.68 -17.08
CA ARG A 500 -1.97 -30.14 -18.19
C ARG A 500 -0.54 -30.65 -18.08
N LYS A 501 0.04 -31.04 -19.21
CA LYS A 501 1.46 -31.41 -19.28
C LYS A 501 2.34 -30.22 -19.62
N ASN A 502 3.56 -30.20 -19.08
CA ASN A 502 4.60 -29.26 -19.49
C ASN A 502 5.39 -29.79 -20.71
N GLU A 503 6.42 -29.06 -21.12
CA GLU A 503 7.27 -29.41 -22.27
C GLU A 503 8.03 -30.74 -22.10
N LEU A 504 8.11 -31.26 -20.87
CA LEU A 504 8.70 -32.56 -20.55
C LEU A 504 7.66 -33.70 -20.51
N GLU A 505 6.44 -33.44 -20.99
CA GLU A 505 5.30 -34.37 -20.91
C GLU A 505 4.90 -34.75 -19.47
N ILE A 506 5.33 -33.97 -18.47
CA ILE A 506 5.02 -34.21 -17.06
C ILE A 506 3.74 -33.45 -16.68
N PRO A 507 2.73 -34.10 -16.10
CA PRO A 507 1.53 -33.42 -15.61
C PRO A 507 1.86 -32.38 -14.54
N TYR A 508 1.20 -31.23 -14.58
CA TYR A 508 1.36 -30.11 -13.65
C TYR A 508 1.25 -30.56 -12.18
N LYS A 509 0.28 -31.44 -11.90
CA LYS A 509 0.12 -32.12 -10.61
C LYS A 509 1.39 -32.83 -10.13
N GLN A 510 2.09 -33.53 -11.02
CA GLN A 510 3.33 -34.24 -10.65
C GLN A 510 4.47 -33.27 -10.35
N VAL A 511 4.53 -32.14 -11.06
CA VAL A 511 5.48 -31.05 -10.75
C VAL A 511 5.20 -30.47 -9.36
N LEU A 512 3.92 -30.24 -9.00
CA LEU A 512 3.56 -29.67 -7.71
C LEU A 512 3.63 -30.66 -6.52
N ALA A 513 3.53 -31.96 -6.77
CA ALA A 513 3.44 -32.97 -5.70
C ALA A 513 4.56 -32.89 -4.63
N PRO A 514 5.85 -32.67 -4.98
CA PRO A 514 6.90 -32.46 -3.97
C PRO A 514 6.64 -31.24 -3.08
N ALA A 515 6.15 -30.12 -3.65
CA ALA A 515 5.81 -28.91 -2.89
C ALA A 515 4.67 -29.19 -1.90
N VAL A 516 3.61 -29.86 -2.36
CA VAL A 516 2.42 -30.16 -1.53
C VAL A 516 2.78 -31.08 -0.35
N ARG A 517 3.66 -32.06 -0.57
CA ARG A 517 4.19 -32.92 0.52
C ARG A 517 5.03 -32.14 1.52
N GLU A 518 5.82 -31.18 1.04
CA GLU A 518 6.61 -30.33 1.93
C GLU A 518 5.71 -29.39 2.77
N ILE A 519 4.64 -28.88 2.18
CA ILE A 519 3.61 -28.11 2.89
C ILE A 519 2.93 -28.96 3.95
N GLU A 520 2.55 -30.20 3.62
CA GLU A 520 2.00 -31.15 4.59
C GLU A 520 2.94 -31.34 5.78
N TYR A 521 4.24 -31.57 5.52
CA TYR A 521 5.26 -31.67 6.57
C TYR A 521 5.30 -30.42 7.44
N CYS A 522 5.31 -29.23 6.83
CA CYS A 522 5.34 -27.97 7.56
C CYS A 522 4.10 -27.76 8.43
N LEU A 523 2.91 -28.03 7.88
CA LEU A 523 1.64 -27.90 8.60
C LEU A 523 1.54 -28.87 9.79
N LYS A 524 1.92 -30.15 9.59
CA LYS A 524 1.92 -31.17 10.66
C LYS A 524 2.88 -30.82 11.81
N ASN A 525 4.02 -30.22 11.49
CA ASN A 525 5.05 -29.88 12.46
C ASN A 525 5.00 -28.41 12.91
N LYS A 526 3.97 -27.65 12.51
CA LYS A 526 3.79 -26.23 12.82
C LYS A 526 5.02 -25.37 12.47
N ILE A 527 5.70 -25.72 11.37
CA ILE A 527 6.85 -24.97 10.85
C ILE A 527 6.32 -23.81 10.00
N PRO A 528 6.63 -22.55 10.32
CA PRO A 528 6.27 -21.41 9.46
C PRO A 528 7.00 -21.48 8.12
N TYR A 529 6.24 -21.48 7.02
CA TYR A 529 6.75 -21.58 5.66
C TYR A 529 6.10 -20.54 4.75
N ASP A 530 6.79 -20.22 3.66
CA ASP A 530 6.28 -19.44 2.55
C ASP A 530 6.32 -20.26 1.25
N VAL A 531 5.39 -19.96 0.33
CA VAL A 531 5.36 -20.55 -1.02
C VAL A 531 5.64 -19.45 -2.02
N ILE A 532 6.67 -19.63 -2.85
CA ILE A 532 7.18 -18.58 -3.74
C ILE A 532 7.60 -19.19 -5.08
N PRO A 533 7.27 -18.60 -6.22
CA PRO A 533 7.88 -18.95 -7.49
C PRO A 533 9.35 -18.54 -7.60
N ALA A 534 10.12 -19.27 -8.41
CA ALA A 534 11.52 -19.00 -8.73
C ALA A 534 11.70 -17.80 -9.69
N GLY A 535 11.18 -16.62 -9.34
CA GLY A 535 11.36 -15.41 -10.15
C GLY A 535 12.70 -14.70 -9.89
N GLU A 536 13.05 -13.76 -10.75
CA GLU A 536 14.36 -13.08 -10.74
C GLU A 536 14.61 -12.28 -9.45
N ASP A 537 13.57 -11.67 -8.89
CA ASP A 537 13.65 -10.87 -7.66
C ASP A 537 13.67 -11.72 -6.37
N PHE A 538 13.48 -13.05 -6.46
CA PHE A 538 13.53 -13.90 -5.28
C PHE A 538 14.96 -14.06 -4.77
N ASP A 539 15.24 -13.44 -3.62
CA ASP A 539 16.49 -13.65 -2.88
C ASP A 539 16.36 -14.86 -1.93
N PRO A 540 17.04 -15.99 -2.20
CA PRO A 540 17.02 -17.16 -1.33
C PRO A 540 17.66 -16.89 0.06
N SER A 541 18.58 -15.92 0.17
CA SER A 541 19.36 -15.70 1.39
C SER A 541 18.54 -15.23 2.60
N ILE A 542 17.31 -14.77 2.36
CA ILE A 542 16.39 -14.34 3.41
C ILE A 542 15.69 -15.51 4.13
N TYR A 543 15.97 -16.76 3.74
CA TYR A 543 15.47 -17.99 4.35
C TYR A 543 16.60 -18.87 4.89
N GLU A 544 16.30 -19.64 5.94
CA GLU A 544 17.23 -20.59 6.56
C GLU A 544 17.17 -21.97 5.90
N GLU A 545 16.03 -22.36 5.30
CA GLU A 545 15.90 -23.60 4.53
C GLU A 545 15.13 -23.33 3.24
N ILE A 546 15.60 -23.88 2.13
CA ILE A 546 14.98 -23.71 0.82
C ILE A 546 14.77 -25.05 0.16
N VAL A 547 13.55 -25.26 -0.30
CA VAL A 547 13.13 -26.46 -1.01
C VAL A 547 12.72 -26.05 -2.41
N TRP A 548 13.61 -26.30 -3.38
CA TRP A 548 13.37 -26.01 -4.79
C TRP A 548 12.66 -27.17 -5.44
N VAL A 549 11.49 -26.91 -6.01
CA VAL A 549 10.80 -27.83 -6.91
C VAL A 549 11.11 -27.42 -8.34
N LYS A 550 11.46 -28.40 -9.17
CA LYS A 550 11.84 -28.21 -10.57
C LYS A 550 10.75 -28.75 -11.50
N GLU A 551 10.72 -28.26 -12.75
CA GLU A 551 9.73 -28.68 -13.75
C GLU A 551 9.80 -30.17 -14.10
N ASP A 552 10.95 -30.79 -13.86
CA ASP A 552 11.17 -32.23 -13.99
C ASP A 552 10.73 -33.03 -12.75
N LYS A 553 9.85 -32.46 -11.90
CA LYS A 553 9.32 -32.97 -10.62
C LYS A 553 10.37 -33.30 -9.55
N THR A 554 11.64 -32.92 -9.76
CA THR A 554 12.68 -33.12 -8.73
C THR A 554 12.61 -32.07 -7.64
N LEU A 555 13.16 -32.43 -6.47
CA LEU A 555 13.25 -31.56 -5.30
C LEU A 555 14.72 -31.43 -4.90
N ILE A 556 15.19 -30.19 -4.74
CA ILE A 556 16.54 -29.87 -4.26
C ILE A 556 16.41 -29.13 -2.94
N ARG A 557 17.04 -29.65 -1.88
CA ARG A 557 17.18 -28.95 -0.61
C ARG A 557 18.48 -28.16 -0.60
N GLN A 558 18.39 -26.88 -0.34
CA GLN A 558 19.55 -26.02 -0.16
C GLN A 558 19.60 -25.59 1.32
N ALA A 559 20.68 -26.00 1.99
CA ALA A 559 21.07 -25.43 3.27
C ALA A 559 21.66 -24.03 3.01
N PRO A 560 21.57 -23.08 3.95
CA PRO A 560 22.03 -21.72 3.72
C PRO A 560 23.56 -21.75 3.51
N PRO A 561 24.11 -20.82 2.71
CA PRO A 561 25.56 -20.64 2.69
C PRO A 561 26.02 -20.38 4.13
N ARG A 562 26.93 -21.23 4.64
CA ARG A 562 27.52 -20.99 5.96
C ARG A 562 28.28 -19.66 5.88
N PRO A 563 28.14 -18.77 6.89
CA PRO A 563 28.89 -17.52 6.92
C PRO A 563 30.40 -17.76 6.90
#